data_AF-L0HH10-F1
#
_entry.id   AF-L0HH10-F1
#
_cell.length_a   1.000
_cell.length_b   1.000
_cell.length_c   1.000
_cell.angle_alpha   90.00
_cell.angle_beta   90.00
_cell.angle_gamma   90.00
#
_symmetry.space_group_name_H-M   'P 1'
#
loop_
_entity.id
_entity.type
_entity.pdbx_description
1 polymer ?
#
loop_
_entity_poly.entity_id
_entity_poly.type
_entity_poly.pdbx_seq_one_letter_code
_entity_poly.pdbx_strand_id
1 'polypeptide(L)'
;MLLLEERIKALNAVKKDGAGLDYYDFVRWCSKTWQTVEGIYGADDPRVEELRTLALFNCSCNASMQALILAEDYHARLISFIDEIREGMAG
;
A
#
# COMPACT_ATOMS: atom_id res chain seq x y z
N MET A 1 1.27 -11.50 -8.28
CA MET A 1 1.90 -11.99 -7.04
C MET A 1 3.32 -11.44 -6.85
N LEU A 2 4.28 -11.70 -7.75
CA LEU A 2 5.66 -11.15 -7.67
C LEU A 2 5.69 -9.62 -7.48
N LEU A 3 4.85 -8.90 -8.23
CA LEU A 3 4.77 -7.44 -8.14
C LEU A 3 4.33 -6.94 -6.75
N LEU A 4 3.37 -7.60 -6.09
CA LEU A 4 2.90 -7.22 -4.75
C LEU A 4 3.95 -7.49 -3.67
N GLU A 5 4.67 -8.61 -3.77
CA GLU A 5 5.78 -8.93 -2.87
C GLU A 5 6.95 -7.92 -3.03
N GLU A 6 7.22 -7.48 -4.26
CA GLU A 6 8.16 -6.40 -4.54
C GLU A 6 7.72 -5.07 -3.92
N ARG A 7 6.42 -4.75 -3.92
CA ARG A 7 5.89 -3.58 -3.20
C ARG A 7 6.19 -3.71 -1.70
N ILE A 8 5.87 -4.83 -1.07
CA ILE A 8 6.14 -5.05 0.38
C ILE A 8 7.62 -4.86 0.72
N LYS A 9 8.53 -5.43 -0.09
CA LYS A 9 9.98 -5.26 0.11
C LYS A 9 10.39 -3.79 0.00
N ALA A 10 9.86 -3.07 -0.98
CA ALA A 10 10.12 -1.64 -1.14
C ALA A 10 9.62 -0.84 0.06
N LEU A 11 8.40 -1.11 0.56
CA LEU A 11 7.86 -0.41 1.74
C LEU A 11 8.69 -0.67 3.00
N ASN A 12 9.12 -1.91 3.22
CA ASN A 12 9.97 -2.26 4.35
C ASN A 12 11.35 -1.59 4.29
N ALA A 13 11.94 -1.43 3.10
CA ALA A 13 13.18 -0.68 2.93
C ALA A 13 12.99 0.78 3.33
N VAL A 14 11.89 1.39 2.89
CA VAL A 14 11.56 2.78 3.20
C VAL A 14 11.26 2.97 4.70
N LYS A 15 10.56 2.03 5.36
CA LYS A 15 10.37 2.04 6.82
C LYS A 15 11.70 1.94 7.59
N LYS A 16 12.65 1.16 7.09
CA LYS A 16 13.94 0.89 7.75
C LYS A 16 14.89 2.09 7.72
N ASP A 17 14.87 2.87 6.64
CA ASP A 17 15.81 3.98 6.47
C ASP A 17 15.41 5.21 7.31
N GLY A 18 14.17 5.27 7.84
CA GLY A 18 13.71 6.23 8.85
C GLY A 18 13.77 7.72 8.44
N ALA A 19 14.38 8.02 7.31
CA ALA A 19 14.62 9.33 6.77
C ALA A 19 13.86 9.48 5.46
N GLY A 20 12.78 10.26 5.49
CA GLY A 20 12.30 10.90 4.26
C GLY A 20 11.21 10.19 3.47
N LEU A 21 10.26 9.50 4.12
CA LEU A 21 8.92 9.47 3.52
C LEU A 21 8.30 10.84 3.70
N ASP A 22 8.58 11.74 2.75
CA ASP A 22 7.69 12.87 2.58
C ASP A 22 6.32 12.33 2.14
N TYR A 23 5.28 13.09 2.46
CA TYR A 23 3.90 12.71 2.17
C TYR A 23 3.66 12.39 0.69
N TYR A 24 4.27 13.15 -0.22
CA TYR A 24 4.08 12.97 -1.65
C TYR A 24 4.82 11.75 -2.18
N ASP A 25 5.97 11.40 -1.59
CA ASP A 25 6.69 10.16 -1.87
C ASP A 25 5.90 8.94 -1.39
N PHE A 26 5.24 9.04 -0.22
CA PHE A 26 4.30 8.01 0.24
C PHE A 26 3.14 7.82 -0.74
N VAL A 27 2.45 8.90 -1.11
CA VAL A 27 1.31 8.85 -2.04
C VAL A 27 1.73 8.35 -3.43
N ARG A 28 2.88 8.81 -3.94
CA ARG A 28 3.45 8.34 -5.21
C ARG A 28 3.76 6.84 -5.16
N TRP A 29 4.19 6.35 -4.02
CA TRP A 29 4.40 4.92 -3.83
C TRP A 29 3.06 4.18 -3.76
N CYS A 30 2.06 4.67 -3.02
CA CYS A 30 0.74 4.04 -2.95
C CYS A 30 0.07 3.96 -4.32
N SER A 31 0.21 4.99 -5.18
CA SER A 31 -0.41 5.01 -6.51
C SER A 31 0.07 3.89 -7.44
N LYS A 32 1.36 3.56 -7.42
CA LYS A 32 1.90 2.41 -8.18
C LYS A 32 1.39 1.08 -7.64
N THR A 33 1.16 1.00 -6.33
CA THR A 33 0.59 -0.18 -5.70
C THR A 33 -0.88 -0.37 -6.08
N TRP A 34 -1.67 0.70 -6.16
CA TRP A 34 -3.05 0.63 -6.63
C TRP A 34 -3.15 0.07 -8.05
N GLN A 35 -2.34 0.56 -8.98
CA GLN A 35 -2.29 0.04 -10.35
C GLN A 35 -1.97 -1.47 -10.41
N THR A 36 -1.12 -1.95 -9.50
CA THR A 36 -0.79 -3.37 -9.41
C THR A 36 -1.99 -4.19 -8.92
N VAL A 37 -2.73 -3.69 -7.95
CA VAL A 37 -3.92 -4.35 -7.38
C VAL A 37 -5.09 -4.33 -8.36
N GLU A 38 -5.29 -3.21 -9.08
CA GLU A 38 -6.25 -3.10 -10.19
C GLU A 38 -5.97 -4.13 -11.28
N GLY A 39 -4.70 -4.37 -11.62
CA GLY A 39 -4.32 -5.40 -12.59
C GLY A 39 -4.63 -6.83 -12.15
N ILE A 40 -4.86 -7.07 -10.85
CA ILE A 40 -5.15 -8.40 -10.30
C ILE A 40 -6.66 -8.60 -10.14
N TYR A 41 -7.36 -7.60 -9.60
CA TYR A 41 -8.77 -7.73 -9.23
C TYR A 41 -9.75 -7.02 -10.17
N GLY A 42 -9.25 -6.10 -11.00
CA GLY A 42 -10.06 -5.18 -11.81
C GLY A 42 -10.17 -3.79 -11.17
N ALA A 43 -10.37 -2.77 -12.01
CA ALA A 43 -10.42 -1.37 -11.58
C ALA A 43 -11.60 -1.01 -10.67
N ASP A 44 -12.70 -1.75 -10.79
CA ASP A 44 -13.94 -1.55 -10.02
C ASP A 44 -14.01 -2.43 -8.76
N ASP A 45 -12.94 -3.15 -8.42
CA ASP A 45 -12.94 -4.01 -7.25
C ASP A 45 -12.87 -3.17 -5.96
N PRO A 46 -13.76 -3.41 -4.97
CA PRO A 46 -13.82 -2.62 -3.74
C PRO A 46 -12.50 -2.64 -2.93
N ARG A 47 -11.66 -3.66 -3.12
CA ARG A 47 -10.34 -3.78 -2.47
C ARG A 47 -9.35 -2.71 -2.94
N VAL A 48 -9.48 -2.26 -4.20
CA VAL A 48 -8.65 -1.18 -4.75
C VAL A 48 -9.01 0.13 -4.04
N GLU A 49 -10.29 0.37 -3.83
CA GLU A 49 -10.78 1.62 -3.25
C GLU A 49 -10.55 1.71 -1.74
N GLU A 50 -10.59 0.56 -1.06
CA GLU A 50 -10.14 0.43 0.33
C GLU A 50 -8.66 0.84 0.48
N LEU A 51 -7.78 0.36 -0.40
CA LEU A 51 -6.36 0.73 -0.41
C LEU A 51 -6.15 2.22 -0.65
N ARG A 52 -6.90 2.82 -1.57
CA ARG A 52 -6.81 4.28 -1.81
C ARG A 52 -7.17 5.06 -0.56
N THR A 53 -8.25 4.66 0.10
CA THR A 53 -8.73 5.31 1.33
C THR A 53 -7.69 5.24 2.45
N LEU A 54 -6.97 4.13 2.58
CA LEU A 54 -5.90 3.96 3.59
C LEU A 54 -4.68 4.86 3.37
N ALA A 55 -4.45 5.33 2.15
CA ALA A 55 -3.26 6.11 1.78
C ALA A 55 -3.53 7.61 1.57
N LEU A 56 -4.80 8.04 1.62
CA LEU A 56 -5.17 9.44 1.45
C LEU A 56 -5.32 10.15 2.79
N PHE A 57 -4.78 11.38 2.85
CA PHE A 57 -4.81 12.22 4.05
C PHE A 57 -5.99 13.18 3.99
N ASN A 58 -6.55 13.48 5.17
CA ASN A 58 -7.50 14.58 5.32
C ASN A 58 -6.79 15.95 5.56
N CYS A 59 -5.50 15.99 5.96
CA CYS A 59 -4.76 17.24 6.26
C CYS A 59 -3.24 17.05 6.04
N SER A 60 -2.59 17.97 5.32
CA SER A 60 -1.12 17.99 5.12
C SER A 60 -0.32 18.41 6.37
N CYS A 61 -1.02 18.74 7.44
CA CYS A 61 -0.59 19.52 8.60
C CYS A 61 0.33 18.73 9.54
N ASN A 62 0.22 17.38 9.51
CA ASN A 62 1.04 16.43 10.28
C ASN A 62 1.50 15.25 9.39
N ALA A 63 1.69 15.53 8.09
CA ALA A 63 1.70 14.49 7.08
C ALA A 63 2.85 13.47 7.24
N SER A 64 4.01 13.88 7.75
CA SER A 64 5.16 13.00 7.96
C SER A 64 4.99 12.01 9.12
N MET A 65 4.43 12.44 10.26
CA MET A 65 4.17 11.52 11.39
C MET A 65 3.00 10.59 11.10
N GLN A 66 1.96 11.09 10.43
CA GLN A 66 0.83 10.28 9.98
C GLN A 66 1.22 9.32 8.84
N ALA A 67 2.16 9.69 7.96
CA ALA A 67 2.65 8.79 6.90
C ALA A 67 3.26 7.50 7.47
N LEU A 68 3.97 7.58 8.60
CA LEU A 68 4.55 6.39 9.23
C LEU A 68 3.46 5.45 9.75
N ILE A 69 2.44 5.98 10.46
CA ILE A 69 1.33 5.20 10.99
C ILE A 69 0.54 4.56 9.85
N LEU A 70 0.18 5.35 8.83
CA LEU A 70 -0.56 4.87 7.67
C LEU A 70 0.24 3.87 6.85
N ALA A 71 1.57 4.01 6.77
CA ALA A 71 2.42 3.02 6.12
C ALA A 71 2.35 1.66 6.82
N GLU A 72 2.11 1.60 8.14
CA GLU A 72 1.91 0.34 8.85
C GLU A 72 0.57 -0.31 8.52
N ASP A 73 -0.52 0.46 8.57
CA ASP A 73 -1.86 -0.03 8.23
C ASP A 73 -1.94 -0.48 6.77
N TYR A 74 -1.35 0.32 5.87
CA TYR A 74 -1.26 0.02 4.45
C TYR A 74 -0.43 -1.24 4.19
N HIS A 75 0.68 -1.42 4.91
CA HIS A 75 1.50 -2.63 4.83
C HIS A 75 0.74 -3.87 5.30
N ALA A 76 0.04 -3.78 6.43
CA ALA A 76 -0.77 -4.88 6.96
C ALA A 76 -1.86 -5.31 5.98
N ARG A 77 -2.55 -4.35 5.36
CA ARG A 77 -3.59 -4.65 4.37
C ARG A 77 -3.03 -5.29 3.09
N LEU A 78 -1.86 -4.87 2.63
CA LEU A 78 -1.18 -5.52 1.50
C LEU A 78 -0.82 -6.97 1.78
N ILE A 79 -0.37 -7.29 2.99
CA ILE A 79 -0.11 -8.68 3.39
C ILE A 79 -1.40 -9.50 3.30
N SER A 80 -2.49 -8.99 3.88
CA SER A 80 -3.81 -9.64 3.81
C SER A 80 -4.23 -9.92 2.37
N PHE A 81 -4.00 -9.00 1.42
CA PHE A 81 -4.30 -9.26 0.02
C PHE A 81 -3.45 -10.36 -0.60
N ILE A 82 -2.17 -10.44 -0.26
CA ILE A 82 -1.31 -11.51 -0.76
C ILE A 82 -1.79 -12.87 -0.24
N ASP A 83 -2.20 -12.93 1.03
CA ASP A 83 -2.71 -14.17 1.63
C ASP A 83 -4.06 -14.56 1.01
N GLU A 84 -5.00 -13.62 0.84
CA GLU A 84 -6.27 -13.85 0.13
C GLU A 84 -6.05 -14.37 -1.31
N ILE A 85 -5.10 -13.81 -2.05
CA ILE A 85 -4.76 -14.26 -3.41
C ILE A 85 -4.21 -15.69 -3.38
N ARG A 86 -3.34 -16.01 -2.42
CA ARG A 86 -2.75 -17.35 -2.27
C ARG A 86 -3.80 -18.39 -1.91
N GLU A 87 -4.73 -18.06 -1.01
CA GLU A 87 -5.83 -18.93 -0.61
C GLU A 87 -6.82 -19.14 -1.77
N GLY A 88 -7.15 -18.10 -2.53
CA GLY A 88 -8.04 -18.19 -3.69
C GLY A 88 -7.47 -18.95 -4.88
N MET A 89 -6.14 -19.03 -5.03
CA MET A 89 -5.47 -19.81 -6.09
C MET A 89 -5.22 -21.28 -5.69
N ALA A 90 -5.39 -21.63 -4.41
CA ALA A 90 -5.24 -23.00 -3.91
C ALA A 90 -6.55 -23.81 -3.97
N GLY A 91 -7.65 -23.18 -4.38
CA GLY A 91 -8.98 -23.78 -4.55
C GLY A 91 -9.31 -24.16 -5.98
#